data_AF-A0A2T0W8S9-F1
#
_entry.id   AF-A0A2T0W8S9-F1
#
_cell.length_a   1.000
_cell.length_b   1.000
_cell.length_c   1.000
_cell.angle_alpha   90.00
_cell.angle_beta   90.00
_cell.angle_gamma   90.00
#
_symmetry.space_group_name_H-M   'P 1'
#
loop_
_entity.id
_entity.type
_entity.pdbx_description
1 polymer ?
#
loop_
_entity_poly.entity_id
_entity_poly.type
_entity_poly.pdbx_seq_one_letter_code
_entity_poly.pdbx_strand_id
1 'polypeptide(L)' 'MKSSENRFTSEDLKFSVLVLLSYIVPVVGIGFSSYVLIYSKTHPVDRWIRKLAVIALIMQLLMISLAAVGWAAWNFS' A
#
# COMPACT_ATOMS: atom_id res chain seq x y z
N MET A 1 -42.43 8.47 8.05
CA MET A 1 -41.26 7.64 7.70
C MET A 1 -40.34 8.48 6.82
N LYS A 2 -39.28 9.04 7.38
CA LYS A 2 -38.34 9.89 6.65
C LYS A 2 -37.26 8.97 6.09
N SER A 3 -37.35 8.67 4.79
CA SER A 3 -36.34 7.87 4.09
C SER A 3 -34.99 8.53 4.29
N SER A 4 -34.08 7.86 4.99
CA SER A 4 -32.68 8.23 5.13
C SER A 4 -32.01 8.05 3.77
N GLU A 5 -32.18 9.05 2.91
CA GLU A 5 -31.49 9.15 1.63
C GLU A 5 -30.00 9.29 1.94
N ASN A 6 -29.27 8.18 1.79
CA ASN A 6 -27.82 8.12 1.81
C ASN A 6 -27.28 8.98 0.67
N ARG A 7 -27.20 10.30 0.89
CA ARG A 7 -26.49 11.22 0.00
C ARG A 7 -25.00 11.07 0.26
N PHE A 8 -24.45 9.91 -0.11
CA PHE A 8 -23.02 9.79 -0.34
C PHE A 8 -22.70 10.74 -1.49
N THR A 9 -22.14 11.89 -1.15
CA THR A 9 -21.71 12.85 -2.16
C THR A 9 -20.50 12.29 -2.89
N SER A 10 -20.26 12.77 -4.10
CA SER A 10 -19.08 12.37 -4.88
C SER A 10 -17.76 12.72 -4.16
N GLU A 11 -17.80 13.66 -3.24
CA GLU A 11 -16.67 14.10 -2.40
C GLU A 11 -16.32 13.05 -1.34
N ASP A 12 -17.33 12.50 -0.65
CA ASP A 12 -17.15 11.39 0.30
C ASP A 12 -16.54 10.17 -0.38
N LEU A 13 -17.01 9.88 -1.60
CA LEU A 13 -16.52 8.75 -2.39
C LEU A 13 -15.06 8.95 -2.84
N LYS A 14 -14.70 10.17 -3.26
CA LYS A 14 -13.31 10.53 -3.56
C LYS A 14 -12.41 10.39 -2.33
N PHE A 15 -12.87 10.84 -1.17
CA PHE A 15 -12.13 10.73 0.09
C PHE A 15 -11.90 9.27 0.48
N SER A 16 -12.95 8.43 0.44
CA SER A 16 -12.82 7.00 0.69
C SER A 16 -11.85 6.32 -0.28
N VAL A 17 -11.92 6.63 -1.58
CA VAL A 17 -10.99 6.10 -2.58
C VAL A 17 -9.55 6.55 -2.29
N LEU A 18 -9.35 7.80 -1.87
CA LEU A 18 -8.05 8.33 -1.46
C LEU A 18 -7.47 7.59 -0.25
N VAL A 19 -8.28 7.31 0.77
CA VAL A 19 -7.86 6.52 1.94
C VAL A 19 -7.49 5.10 1.54
N LEU A 20 -8.28 4.49 0.66
CA LEU A 20 -8.05 3.13 0.17
C LEU A 20 -6.74 3.05 -0.63
N LEU A 21 -6.50 3.99 -1.53
CA LEU A 21 -5.28 4.06 -2.36
C LEU A 21 -4.04 4.45 -1.57
N SER A 22 -4.16 5.36 -0.61
CA SER A 22 -3.00 5.87 0.15
C SER A 22 -2.55 4.94 1.26
N TYR A 23 -3.46 4.14 1.82
CA TYR A 23 -3.15 3.34 3.01
C TYR A 23 -3.39 1.84 2.80
N ILE A 24 -4.59 1.46 2.35
CA ILE A 24 -4.95 0.04 2.23
C ILE A 24 -4.14 -0.65 1.13
N VAL A 25 -4.06 -0.04 -0.06
CA VAL A 25 -3.32 -0.60 -1.20
C VAL A 25 -1.83 -0.83 -0.88
N PRO A 26 -1.08 0.14 -0.31
CA PRO A 26 0.31 -0.09 0.09
C PRO A 26 0.47 -1.19 1.14
N VAL A 27 -0.36 -1.19 2.18
CA VAL A 27 -0.27 -2.20 3.26
C VAL A 27 -0.52 -3.61 2.72
N VAL A 28 -1.55 -3.78 1.90
CA VAL A 28 -1.85 -5.06 1.24
C VAL A 28 -0.72 -5.46 0.28
N GLY A 29 -0.16 -4.50 -0.46
CA GLY A 29 0.96 -4.73 -1.37
C GLY A 29 2.22 -5.24 -0.66
N ILE A 30 2.57 -4.67 0.50
CA ILE A 30 3.71 -5.10 1.32
C ILE A 30 3.46 -6.50 1.87
N GLY A 31 2.25 -6.74 2.41
CA GLY A 31 1.84 -8.02 2.95
C GLY A 31 1.88 -9.13 1.89
N PHE A 32 1.33 -8.86 0.70
CA PHE A 32 1.34 -9.79 -0.42
C PHE A 32 2.77 -10.10 -0.89
N SER A 33 3.60 -9.07 -1.09
CA SER A 33 5.00 -9.27 -1.54
C SER A 33 5.81 -10.06 -0.51
N SER A 34 5.60 -9.79 0.78
CA SER A 34 6.22 -10.54 1.88
C SER A 34 5.74 -11.99 1.92
N TYR A 35 4.44 -12.22 1.73
CA TYR A 35 3.86 -13.56 1.65
C TYR A 35 4.45 -14.37 0.51
N VAL A 36 4.50 -13.80 -0.71
CA VAL A 36 5.12 -14.44 -1.88
C VAL A 36 6.59 -14.77 -1.61
N LEU A 37 7.32 -13.87 -0.95
CA LEU A 37 8.72 -14.10 -0.61
C LEU A 37 8.90 -15.24 0.39
N ILE A 38 8.07 -15.31 1.44
CA ILE A 38 8.09 -16.39 2.44
C ILE A 38 7.67 -17.72 1.82
N TYR A 39 6.60 -17.72 1.02
CA TYR A 39 6.11 -18.89 0.31
C TYR A 39 7.16 -19.44 -0.67
N SER A 40 7.90 -18.56 -1.36
CA SER A 40 9.00 -18.94 -2.27
C SER A 40 10.22 -19.57 -1.59
N LYS A 41 10.33 -19.50 -0.26
CA LYS A 41 11.38 -20.20 0.51
C LYS A 41 10.99 -21.63 0.85
N THR A 42 9.69 -21.91 1.00
CA THR A 42 9.16 -23.22 1.40
C THR A 42 8.72 -24.06 0.21
N HIS A 43 8.30 -23.43 -0.88
CA HIS A 43 7.88 -24.10 -2.10
C HIS A 43 8.82 -23.72 -3.25
N PRO A 44 9.09 -24.63 -4.20
CA PRO A 44 9.85 -24.32 -5.40
C PRO A 44 9.01 -23.40 -6.29
N VAL A 45 9.10 -22.10 -6.04
CA VAL A 45 8.49 -21.05 -6.85
C VAL A 45 9.52 -20.58 -7.87
N ASP A 46 9.06 -20.28 -9.09
CA ASP A 46 9.91 -19.77 -10.15
C ASP A 46 10.78 -18.59 -9.67
N ARG A 47 12.09 -18.66 -9.97
CA ARG A 47 13.07 -17.66 -9.54
C ARG A 47 12.68 -16.24 -9.96
N TRP A 48 11.92 -16.11 -11.05
CA TRP A 48 11.39 -14.84 -11.55
C TRP A 48 10.37 -14.20 -10.59
N ILE A 49 9.46 -14.99 -10.02
CA ILE A 49 8.43 -14.50 -9.08
C ILE A 49 9.09 -13.97 -7.81
N ARG A 50 10.13 -14.65 -7.32
CA ARG A 50 10.89 -14.19 -6.16
C ARG A 50 11.59 -12.86 -6.42
N LYS A 51 12.18 -12.66 -7.61
CA LYS A 51 12.79 -11.38 -7.99
C LYS A 51 11.77 -10.26 -8.08
N LEU A 52 10.60 -10.52 -8.67
CA LEU A 52 9.51 -9.54 -8.77
C LEU A 52 8.99 -9.12 -7.39
N ALA A 53 8.80 -10.07 -6.46
CA ALA A 53 8.38 -9.77 -5.10
C ALA A 53 9.40 -8.90 -4.35
N VAL A 54 10.69 -9.15 -4.52
CA VAL A 54 11.77 -8.32 -3.93
C VAL A 54 11.77 -6.92 -4.54
N ILE A 55 11.64 -6.78 -5.86
CA ILE A 55 11.57 -5.47 -6.52
C ILE A 55 10.36 -4.67 -6.04
N ALA A 56 9.19 -5.32 -5.93
CA ALA A 56 7.98 -4.69 -5.42
C ALA A 56 8.15 -4.19 -3.98
N LEU A 57 8.76 -5.00 -3.11
CA LEU A 57 9.09 -4.61 -1.74
C LEU A 57 10.06 -3.42 -1.69
N ILE A 58 11.12 -3.44 -2.48
CA ILE A 58 12.11 -2.34 -2.51
C ILE A 58 11.45 -1.03 -2.97
N MET A 59 10.64 -1.05 -4.02
CA MET A 59 9.95 0.15 -4.50
C MET A 59 9.00 0.73 -3.43
N GLN A 60 8.26 -0.12 -2.73
CA GLN A 60 7.37 0.32 -1.65
C GLN A 60 8.14 0.90 -0.46
N LEU A 61 9.22 0.24 -0.04
CA LEU A 61 10.08 0.74 1.04
C LEU A 61 10.74 2.07 0.70
N LEU A 62 11.14 2.27 -0.56
CA LEU A 62 11.75 3.52 -1.02
C LEU A 62 10.76 4.69 -1.02
N MET A 63 9.50 4.44 -1.40
CA MET A 63 8.43 5.45 -1.28
C MET A 63 8.18 5.83 0.19
N ILE A 64 8.14 4.84 1.09
CA ILE A 64 7.94 5.06 2.52
C ILE A 64 9.11 5.83 3.13
N SER A 65 10.35 5.50 2.76
CA SER A 65 11.54 6.20 3.27
C SER A 65 11.61 7.64 2.78
N LEU A 66 11.26 7.93 1.52
CA LEU A 66 11.14 9.30 1.02
C LEU A 66 10.09 10.11 1.78
N ALA A 67 8.92 9.52 2.05
CA ALA A 67 7.89 10.18 2.84
C ALA A 67 8.37 10.47 4.27
N ALA A 68 9.07 9.51 4.89
CA ALA A 68 9.66 9.68 6.22
C ALA A 68 10.76 10.76 6.27
N VAL A 69 11.62 10.82 5.24
CA VAL A 69 12.65 11.87 5.12
C VAL A 69 12.01 13.24 4.92
N GLY A 70 10.98 13.36 4.08
CA GLY A 70 10.25 14.61 3.91
C GLY A 70 9.60 15.10 5.20
N TRP A 71 8.99 14.19 5.97
CA TRP A 71 8.44 14.51 7.28
C TRP A 71 9.52 14.92 8.29
N ALA A 72 10.66 14.22 8.31
CA ALA A 72 11.78 14.58 9.18
C ALA A 72 12.35 15.97 8.81
N ALA A 73 12.58 16.24 7.52
CA ALA A 73 13.04 17.53 7.04
C ALA A 73 12.10 18.67 7.44
N TRP A 74 10.77 18.46 7.41
CA TRP A 74 9.80 19.44 7.88
C TRP A 74 9.87 19.72 9.39
N ASN A 75 10.18 18.71 10.21
CA ASN A 75 10.25 18.88 11.67
C ASN A 75 11.58 19.47 12.15
N PHE A 76 12.65 19.32 11.38
CA PHE A 76 13.99 19.81 11.72
C PHE A 76 14.43 21.06 10.95
N SER A 77 13.57 21.59 10.07
CA SER A 77 13.77 22.86 9.33
C SER A 77 12.90 23.97 9.90
#